data_AF-A0A960YHL0-F1
#
_entry.id   AF-A0A960YHL0-F1
#
_cell.length_a   1.000
_cell.length_b   1.000
_cell.length_c   1.000
_cell.angle_alpha   90.00
_cell.angle_beta   90.00
_cell.angle_gamma   90.00
#
_symmetry.space_group_name_H-M   'P 1'
#
loop_
_entity.id
_entity.type
_entity.pdbx_description
1 polymer ?
#
loop_
_entity_poly.entity_id
_entity_poly.type
_entity_poly.pdbx_seq_one_letter_code
_entity_poly.pdbx_strand_id
1 'polypeptide(L)'
;MSGRHNRWLLAAAVALLLVPTLACAQDRILEIDLAPGEPEPIPPNCTGWHELWPSFCTAAHQDSLDDNGDGMLSVDDVIILDLMPYHVDWVGPTYTLDCDIQVQPTDYQD
;
A
#
# COMPACT_ATOMS: atom_id res chain seq x y z
N MET A 1 13.46 -52.55 -30.19
CA MET A 1 14.02 -51.93 -28.96
C MET A 1 14.06 -50.43 -29.24
N SER A 2 13.04 -49.71 -28.75
CA SER A 2 13.16 -48.72 -27.64
C SER A 2 14.12 -47.58 -27.99
N GLY A 3 13.75 -46.31 -28.07
CA GLY A 3 12.48 -45.62 -27.91
C GLY A 3 12.75 -44.15 -28.28
N ARG A 4 12.06 -43.63 -29.29
CA ARG A 4 12.15 -42.23 -29.73
C ARG A 4 10.98 -41.44 -29.15
N HIS A 5 10.94 -41.16 -27.86
CA HIS A 5 9.96 -40.22 -27.30
C HIS A 5 10.52 -39.48 -26.08
N ASN A 6 10.15 -38.19 -25.97
CA ASN A 6 10.23 -37.31 -24.81
C ASN A 6 11.58 -36.73 -24.39
N ARG A 7 12.06 -35.71 -25.12
CA ARG A 7 12.87 -34.64 -24.50
C ARG A 7 12.42 -33.21 -24.80
N TRP A 8 11.33 -33.02 -25.54
CA TRP A 8 10.65 -31.72 -25.61
C TRP A 8 9.80 -31.41 -24.36
N LEU A 9 9.57 -32.39 -23.47
CA LEU A 9 8.85 -32.18 -22.22
C LEU A 9 9.71 -31.58 -21.09
N LEU A 10 11.03 -31.54 -21.23
CA LEU A 10 11.91 -30.97 -20.19
C LEU A 10 12.04 -29.44 -20.28
N ALA A 11 11.64 -28.83 -21.40
CA ALA A 11 11.66 -27.36 -21.53
C ALA A 11 10.47 -26.70 -20.80
N ALA A 12 9.36 -27.43 -20.59
CA ALA A 12 8.17 -26.88 -19.91
C ALA A 12 8.33 -26.84 -18.38
N ALA A 13 9.21 -27.65 -17.80
CA ALA A 13 9.38 -27.74 -16.34
C ALA A 13 10.36 -26.70 -15.75
N VAL A 14 11.06 -25.94 -16.59
CA VAL A 14 12.05 -24.94 -16.14
C VAL A 14 11.51 -23.50 -16.21
N ALA A 15 10.39 -23.26 -16.89
CA ALA A 15 9.72 -21.95 -16.93
C ALA A 15 8.81 -21.66 -15.71
N LEU A 16 8.74 -22.58 -14.74
CA LEU A 16 7.91 -22.44 -13.52
C LEU A 16 8.75 -22.32 -12.23
N LEU A 17 10.01 -21.87 -12.35
CA LEU A 17 10.96 -21.68 -11.24
C LEU A 17 11.57 -20.25 -11.24
N LEU A 18 10.81 -19.28 -11.72
CA LEU A 18 11.02 -17.83 -11.60
C LEU A 18 9.61 -17.28 -11.37
N VAL A 19 9.14 -16.80 -10.22
CA VAL A 19 9.75 -16.17 -9.06
C VAL A 19 8.71 -16.27 -7.92
N PRO A 20 8.95 -16.91 -6.76
CA PRO A 20 8.06 -16.77 -5.62
C PRO A 20 8.47 -15.52 -4.84
N THR A 21 8.18 -14.33 -5.35
CA THR A 21 8.29 -13.07 -4.59
C THR A 21 6.92 -12.49 -4.24
N LEU A 22 5.83 -13.17 -4.56
CA LEU A 22 4.50 -12.54 -4.66
C LEU A 22 3.65 -12.51 -3.38
N ALA A 23 4.22 -12.73 -2.18
CA ALA A 23 3.43 -12.56 -0.96
C ALA A 23 3.54 -11.14 -0.35
N CYS A 24 4.67 -10.46 -0.53
CA CYS A 24 4.91 -9.13 0.07
C CYS A 24 5.26 -8.04 -0.96
N ALA A 25 5.25 -8.35 -2.26
CA ALA A 25 5.69 -7.41 -3.32
C ALA A 25 4.56 -6.56 -3.92
N GLN A 26 3.40 -6.52 -3.29
CA GLN A 26 2.30 -5.67 -3.76
C GLN A 26 2.36 -4.37 -2.99
N ASP A 27 2.82 -3.30 -3.63
CA ASP A 27 2.69 -1.96 -3.04
C ASP A 27 1.20 -1.73 -2.74
N ARG A 28 0.91 -1.05 -1.63
CA ARG A 28 -0.44 -0.62 -1.35
C ARG A 28 -0.38 0.83 -0.96
N ILE A 29 -1.25 1.62 -1.59
CA ILE A 29 -1.39 3.03 -1.24
C ILE A 29 -2.71 3.12 -0.49
N LEU A 30 -2.62 3.49 0.78
CA LEU A 30 -3.78 3.65 1.64
C LEU A 30 -3.83 5.07 2.18
N GLU A 31 -5.04 5.56 2.33
CA GLU A 31 -5.37 6.75 3.07
C GLU A 31 -5.96 6.35 4.42
N ILE A 32 -5.59 7.05 5.49
CA ILE A 32 -6.12 6.78 6.82
C ILE A 32 -7.48 7.46 6.99
N ASP A 33 -8.49 6.72 7.46
CA ASP A 33 -9.84 7.24 7.69
C ASP A 33 -9.95 7.92 9.06
N LEU A 34 -9.11 8.94 9.29
CA LEU A 34 -9.22 9.79 10.47
C LEU A 34 -10.07 11.02 10.18
N ALA A 35 -10.77 11.51 11.20
CA ALA A 35 -11.45 12.80 11.10
C ALA A 35 -10.42 13.88 10.73
N PRO A 36 -10.78 14.88 9.89
CA PRO A 36 -9.86 15.93 9.49
C PRO A 36 -9.31 16.62 10.74
N GLY A 37 -8.00 16.48 10.94
CA GLY A 37 -7.29 16.88 12.14
C GLY A 37 -5.79 16.66 11.95
N GLU A 38 -5.01 17.18 12.90
CA GLU A 38 -3.55 17.05 12.91
C GLU A 38 -3.12 15.57 12.76
N PRO A 39 -1.98 15.29 12.12
CA PRO A 39 -1.48 13.93 12.02
C PRO A 39 -1.40 13.30 13.42
N GLU A 40 -2.18 12.25 13.64
CA GLU A 40 -2.12 11.49 14.88
C GLU A 40 -0.72 10.87 15.00
N PRO A 41 -0.04 11.00 16.15
CA PRO A 41 1.29 10.44 16.33
C PRO A 41 1.31 8.94 16.04
N ILE A 42 0.46 8.15 16.68
CA ILE A 42 0.31 6.71 16.36
C ILE A 42 -1.18 6.39 16.32
N PRO A 43 -1.73 5.95 15.17
CA PRO A 43 -3.13 5.61 15.08
C PRO A 43 -3.45 4.41 15.97
N PRO A 44 -4.60 4.42 16.69
CA PRO A 44 -4.98 3.29 17.53
C PRO A 44 -5.25 2.03 16.71
N ASN A 45 -5.22 0.87 17.38
CA ASN A 45 -5.66 -0.37 16.74
C ASN A 45 -7.13 -0.26 16.29
N CYS A 46 -7.44 -0.99 15.23
CA CYS A 46 -8.69 -0.94 14.46
C CYS A 46 -8.96 0.39 13.73
N THR A 47 -7.97 1.29 13.61
CA THR A 47 -8.07 2.44 12.69
C THR A 47 -8.39 1.97 11.27
N GLY A 48 -9.35 2.64 10.63
CA GLY A 48 -9.76 2.36 9.26
C GLY A 48 -8.76 2.92 8.25
N TRP A 49 -8.56 2.17 7.17
CA TRP A 49 -7.72 2.55 6.05
C TRP A 49 -8.47 2.33 4.75
N HIS A 50 -8.51 3.36 3.92
CA HIS A 50 -9.11 3.36 2.61
C HIS A 50 -8.04 3.11 1.54
N GLU A 51 -8.15 2.00 0.81
CA GLU A 51 -7.20 1.62 -0.22
C GLU A 51 -7.43 2.41 -1.51
N LEU A 52 -6.37 3.08 -1.96
CA LEU A 52 -6.32 3.82 -3.23
C LEU A 52 -5.74 2.95 -4.35
N TRP A 53 -4.81 2.04 -4.03
CA TRP A 53 -4.18 1.11 -4.99
C TRP A 53 -3.71 -0.18 -4.30
N PRO A 54 -3.76 -1.35 -4.99
CA PRO A 54 -4.30 -1.59 -6.33
C PRO A 54 -5.83 -1.67 -6.41
N SER A 55 -6.49 -1.99 -5.29
CA SER A 55 -7.94 -2.23 -5.26
C SER A 55 -8.68 -1.02 -4.69
N PHE A 56 -8.94 -0.04 -5.55
CA PHE A 56 -9.58 1.21 -5.16
C PHE A 56 -10.89 1.00 -4.38
N CYS A 57 -11.04 1.74 -3.27
CA CYS A 57 -12.21 1.76 -2.40
C CYS A 57 -12.44 0.47 -1.59
N THR A 58 -11.36 -0.29 -1.36
CA THR A 58 -11.37 -1.36 -0.37
C THR A 58 -11.06 -0.77 1.01
N ALA A 59 -11.78 -1.20 2.03
CA ALA A 59 -11.49 -0.82 3.42
C ALA A 59 -10.68 -1.91 4.11
N ALA A 60 -9.69 -1.52 4.89
CA ALA A 60 -8.94 -2.37 5.79
C ALA A 60 -8.98 -1.78 7.20
N HIS A 61 -8.71 -2.62 8.21
CA HIS A 61 -8.49 -2.16 9.58
C HIS A 61 -7.11 -2.58 10.04
N GLN A 62 -6.44 -1.69 10.77
CA GLN A 62 -5.15 -1.97 11.38
C GLN A 62 -5.32 -2.91 12.58
N ASP A 63 -4.69 -4.07 12.54
CA ASP A 63 -4.60 -4.96 13.69
C ASP A 63 -3.64 -4.40 14.74
N SER A 64 -2.48 -3.90 14.27
CA SER A 64 -1.44 -3.27 15.09
C SER A 64 -0.47 -2.46 14.24
N LEU A 65 0.30 -1.57 14.87
CA LEU A 65 1.43 -0.86 14.30
C LEU A 65 2.65 -1.10 15.20
N ASP A 66 3.78 -1.45 14.60
CA ASP A 66 5.10 -1.55 15.24
C ASP A 66 5.91 -0.31 14.84
N ASP A 67 6.15 0.55 15.82
CA ASP A 67 6.80 1.86 15.67
C ASP A 67 8.33 1.69 15.64
N ASN A 68 8.99 2.41 14.74
CA ASN A 68 10.45 2.46 14.66
C ASN A 68 11.11 3.15 15.88
N GLY A 69 10.30 3.74 16.76
CA GLY A 69 10.68 4.33 18.04
C GLY A 69 10.70 5.86 18.05
N ASP A 70 10.20 6.50 17.00
CA ASP A 70 10.05 7.96 16.93
C ASP A 70 8.69 8.47 17.45
N GLY A 71 7.77 7.54 17.73
CA GLY A 71 6.45 7.83 18.26
C GLY A 71 5.51 8.49 17.24
N MET A 72 5.82 8.37 15.95
CA MET A 72 5.07 8.92 14.83
C MET A 72 4.86 7.86 13.75
N LEU A 73 3.69 7.85 13.10
CA LEU A 73 3.48 7.06 11.89
C LEU A 73 4.41 7.61 10.79
N SER A 74 5.49 6.89 10.53
CA SER A 74 6.60 7.34 9.71
C SER A 74 7.18 6.21 8.86
N VAL A 75 8.14 6.57 8.00
CA VAL A 75 8.90 5.59 7.22
C VAL A 75 9.62 4.64 8.19
N ASP A 76 9.71 3.36 7.84
CA ASP A 76 10.27 2.28 8.65
C ASP A 76 9.37 1.67 9.74
N ASP A 77 8.16 2.18 9.92
CA ASP A 77 7.13 1.47 10.69
C ASP A 77 6.64 0.21 9.98
N VAL A 78 6.03 -0.70 10.76
CA VAL A 78 5.35 -1.88 10.22
C VAL A 78 3.88 -1.88 10.64
N ILE A 79 2.99 -1.77 9.67
CA ILE A 79 1.54 -1.87 9.87
C ILE A 79 1.10 -3.32 9.63
N ILE A 80 0.31 -3.87 10.54
CA ILE A 80 -0.32 -5.18 10.37
C ILE A 80 -1.77 -4.98 9.92
N LEU A 81 -2.10 -5.46 8.72
CA LEU A 81 -3.44 -5.46 8.15
C LEU A 81 -3.83 -6.91 7.80
N ASP A 82 -4.96 -7.40 8.29
CA ASP A 82 -5.41 -8.78 8.07
C ASP A 82 -4.34 -9.83 8.40
N LEU A 83 -3.63 -9.64 9.52
CA LEU A 83 -2.49 -10.45 9.98
C LEU A 83 -1.26 -10.43 9.06
N MET A 84 -1.23 -9.54 8.06
CA MET A 84 -0.11 -9.39 7.13
C MET A 84 0.70 -8.12 7.44
N PRO A 85 2.04 -8.21 7.56
CA PRO A 85 2.89 -7.04 7.77
C PRO A 85 3.17 -6.27 6.49
N TYR A 86 3.09 -4.95 6.59
CA TYR A 86 3.45 -3.98 5.55
C TYR A 86 4.46 -2.99 6.12
N HIS A 87 5.61 -2.86 5.45
CA HIS A 87 6.61 -1.84 5.78
C HIS A 87 6.18 -0.51 5.18
N VAL A 88 6.24 0.56 5.96
CA VAL A 88 5.92 1.91 5.51
C VAL A 88 7.14 2.47 4.79
N ASP A 89 7.01 2.65 3.47
CA ASP A 89 8.05 3.19 2.60
C ASP A 89 7.90 4.71 2.40
N TRP A 90 6.68 5.24 2.53
CA TRP A 90 6.37 6.66 2.40
C TRP A 90 5.12 7.06 3.20
N VAL A 91 5.17 8.25 3.80
CA VAL A 91 4.02 8.93 4.42
C VAL A 91 3.94 10.33 3.85
N GLY A 92 2.75 10.75 3.42
CA GLY A 92 2.52 12.11 2.96
C GLY A 92 1.04 12.49 2.88
N PRO A 93 0.75 13.73 2.47
CA PRO A 93 -0.61 14.24 2.48
C PRO A 93 -1.47 13.63 1.38
N THR A 94 -2.76 13.42 1.66
CA THR A 94 -3.79 13.27 0.63
C THR A 94 -4.30 14.65 0.20
N TYR A 95 -4.34 14.91 -1.11
CA TYR A 95 -4.90 16.14 -1.66
C TYR A 95 -6.32 15.89 -2.20
N THR A 96 -7.29 16.63 -1.66
CA THR A 96 -8.64 16.71 -2.20
C THR A 96 -8.78 17.99 -3.02
N LEU A 97 -9.25 17.87 -4.27
CA LEU A 97 -9.49 19.00 -5.16
C LEU A 97 -10.99 19.21 -5.32
N ASP A 98 -11.44 20.45 -5.10
CA ASP A 98 -12.81 20.88 -5.38
C ASP A 98 -12.82 21.77 -6.64
N CYS A 99 -13.88 21.65 -7.44
CA CYS A 99 -14.08 22.47 -8.64
C CYS A 99 -14.85 23.77 -8.37
N ASP A 100 -15.33 24.01 -7.14
CA ASP A 100 -15.98 25.27 -6.73
C ASP A 100 -15.01 26.31 -6.14
N ILE A 101 -13.88 26.55 -6.82
CA ILE A 101 -13.05 27.70 -6.47
C ILE A 101 -13.69 28.94 -7.10
N GLN A 102 -14.33 29.78 -6.28
CA GLN A 102 -14.69 31.15 -6.66
C GLN A 102 -13.41 32.00 -6.73
N VAL A 103 -12.62 31.83 -7.80
CA VAL A 103 -11.40 32.62 -8.01
C VAL A 103 -11.79 34.08 -8.21
N GLN A 104 -11.45 34.95 -7.26
CA GLN A 104 -11.54 36.39 -7.50
C GLN A 104 -10.46 36.78 -8.52
N PRO A 105 -10.76 37.57 -9.56
CA PRO A 105 -9.82 37.87 -10.64
C PRO A 105 -8.48 38.51 -10.24
N THR A 106 -8.32 38.92 -8.98
CA THR A 106 -7.14 39.65 -8.48
C THR A 106 -6.02 38.78 -7.93
N ASP A 107 -6.24 37.47 -7.75
CA ASP A 107 -5.24 36.58 -7.12
C ASP A 107 -4.22 36.00 -8.11
N TYR A 108 -4.29 36.37 -9.39
CA TYR A 108 -3.22 36.13 -10.35
C TYR A 108 -2.34 37.38 -10.46
N GLN A 109 -1.21 37.36 -9.75
CA GLN A 109 -0.08 38.26 -9.98
C GLN A 109 1.16 37.38 -10.12
N ASP A 110 1.83 37.52 -11.27
CA ASP A 110 3.03 36.77 -11.68
C ASP A 110 4.22 36.93 -10.72
#